data_AF-A0A962ZVR1-F1
#
_entry.id   AF-A0A962ZVR1-F1
#
_cell.length_a   1.000
_cell.length_b   1.000
_cell.length_c   1.000
_cell.angle_alpha   90.00
_cell.angle_beta   90.00
_cell.angle_gamma   90.00
#
_symmetry.space_group_name_H-M   'P 1'
#
loop_
_entity.id
_entity.type
_entity.pdbx_description
1 polymer ?
#
loop_
_entity_poly.entity_id
_entity_poly.type
_entity_poly.pdbx_seq_one_letter_code
_entity_poly.pdbx_strand_id
1 'polypeptide(L)' 'DGGANLAVLERARELYDISLHCTALGLGSAVGLSASAIARLAALVERFDPILVSDHLCFCWVTSNGRRVHAGDLLPVQR' A
#
# COMPACT_ATOMS: atom_id res chain seq x y z
N ASP A 1 2.54 -3.47 -12.20
CA ASP A 1 3.77 -4.24 -12.48
C ASP A 1 4.95 -3.61 -11.75
N GLY A 2 5.66 -4.41 -10.96
CA GLY A 2 6.85 -3.95 -10.23
C GLY A 2 8.11 -4.05 -11.09
N GLY A 3 9.23 -3.52 -10.60
CA GLY A 3 10.54 -3.56 -11.28
C GLY A 3 11.53 -4.48 -10.56
N ALA A 4 12.81 -4.11 -10.58
CA ALA A 4 13.90 -4.82 -9.91
C ALA A 4 13.62 -5.20 -8.44
N ASN A 5 12.75 -4.43 -7.76
CA ASN A 5 12.31 -4.69 -6.39
C ASN A 5 11.58 -6.02 -6.22
N LEU A 6 10.91 -6.54 -7.27
CA LEU A 6 10.23 -7.85 -7.18
C LEU A 6 11.21 -9.00 -7.07
N ALA A 7 12.27 -9.01 -7.89
CA ALA A 7 13.29 -10.07 -7.82
C ALA A 7 14.02 -10.08 -6.46
N VAL A 8 14.24 -8.90 -5.88
CA VAL A 8 14.81 -8.79 -4.53
C VAL A 8 13.87 -9.36 -3.48
N LEU A 9 12.57 -9.05 -3.55
CA LEU A 9 11.57 -9.61 -2.64
C LEU A 9 11.42 -11.12 -2.78
N GLU A 10 11.48 -11.65 -4.01
CA GLU A 10 11.47 -13.10 -4.26
C GLU A 10 12.65 -13.78 -3.55
N ARG A 11 13.86 -13.25 -3.76
CA ARG A 11 15.06 -13.80 -3.11
C ARG A 11 15.03 -13.66 -1.59
N ALA A 12 14.51 -12.55 -1.08
CA ALA A 12 14.37 -12.33 0.35
C ALA A 12 13.39 -13.33 0.97
N ARG A 13 12.24 -13.60 0.32
CA ARG A 13 11.22 -14.54 0.82
C ARG A 13 11.69 -15.98 0.90
N GLU A 14 12.59 -16.38 -0.01
CA GLU A 14 13.25 -17.70 0.03
C GLU A 14 14.16 -17.89 1.25
N LEU A 15 14.66 -16.79 1.82
CA LEU A 15 15.68 -16.81 2.88
C LEU A 15 15.13 -16.38 4.24
N TYR A 16 14.06 -15.58 4.26
CA TYR A 16 13.54 -14.93 5.45
C TYR A 16 12.01 -14.81 5.38
N ASP A 17 11.38 -14.81 6.56
CA ASP A 17 10.00 -14.34 6.68
C ASP A 17 9.96 -12.83 6.40
N ILE A 18 8.98 -12.42 5.60
CA ILE A 18 8.83 -11.01 5.22
C ILE A 18 7.52 -10.45 5.77
N SER A 19 7.57 -9.17 6.14
CA SER A 19 6.39 -8.35 6.41
C SER A 19 6.23 -7.33 5.29
N LEU A 20 4.99 -7.11 4.83
CA LEU A 20 4.69 -6.03 3.89
C LEU A 20 4.18 -4.80 4.66
N HIS A 21 4.89 -3.69 4.49
CA HIS A 21 4.48 -2.39 5.01
C HIS A 21 4.16 -1.44 3.87
N CYS A 22 2.90 -1.03 3.77
CA CYS A 22 2.37 -0.21 2.70
C CYS A 22 2.26 1.26 3.14
N THR A 23 2.42 2.17 2.18
CA THR A 23 2.34 3.63 2.41
C THR A 23 1.30 4.32 1.53
N ALA A 24 0.54 3.54 0.75
CA ALA A 24 -0.27 4.05 -0.35
C ALA A 24 -1.77 3.82 -0.19
N LEU A 25 -2.25 3.08 0.81
CA LEU A 25 -3.70 2.92 1.00
C LEU A 25 -4.31 4.15 1.69
N GLY A 26 -3.62 4.73 2.67
CA GLY A 26 -4.10 5.88 3.41
C GLY A 26 -5.44 5.63 4.05
N LEU A 27 -5.50 4.68 5.00
CA LEU A 27 -6.73 4.15 5.57
C LEU A 27 -7.62 5.23 6.22
N GLY A 28 -7.06 6.38 6.58
CA GLY A 28 -7.77 7.53 7.14
C GLY A 28 -8.23 8.56 6.10
N SER A 29 -8.09 8.29 4.81
CA SER A 29 -8.46 9.23 3.75
C SER A 29 -9.99 9.29 3.59
N ALA A 30 -10.55 10.50 3.61
CA ALA A 30 -12.00 10.71 3.51
C ALA A 30 -12.64 10.23 2.20
N VAL A 31 -11.83 10.06 1.15
CA VAL A 31 -12.28 9.62 -0.18
C VAL A 31 -12.45 8.10 -0.31
N GLY A 32 -12.24 7.37 0.78
CA GLY A 32 -12.33 5.92 0.85
C GLY A 32 -11.19 5.20 0.13
N LEU A 33 -11.17 3.87 0.25
CA LEU A 33 -10.11 3.05 -0.32
C LEU A 33 -10.23 2.94 -1.85
N SER A 34 -9.10 2.69 -2.52
CA SER A 34 -9.07 2.40 -3.95
C SER A 34 -9.14 0.89 -4.16
N ALA A 35 -10.20 0.41 -4.83
CA ALA A 35 -10.34 -1.01 -5.14
C ALA A 35 -9.16 -1.54 -5.96
N SER A 36 -8.61 -0.73 -6.88
CA SER A 36 -7.43 -1.11 -7.66
C SER A 36 -6.16 -1.18 -6.82
N ALA A 37 -6.01 -0.33 -5.80
CA ALA A 37 -4.90 -0.41 -4.86
C ALA A 37 -5.00 -1.66 -3.98
N ILE A 38 -6.20 -1.97 -3.48
CA ILE A 38 -6.46 -3.19 -2.71
C ILE A 38 -6.15 -4.43 -3.55
N ALA A 39 -6.62 -4.50 -4.80
CA ALA A 39 -6.35 -5.64 -5.67
C ALA A 39 -4.84 -5.85 -5.92
N ARG A 40 -4.08 -4.76 -6.07
CA ARG A 40 -2.62 -4.83 -6.19
C ARG A 40 -1.94 -5.31 -4.92
N LEU A 41 -2.41 -4.89 -3.75
CA LEU A 41 -1.90 -5.40 -2.47
C LEU A 41 -2.23 -6.89 -2.31
N ALA A 42 -3.45 -7.31 -2.63
CA ALA A 42 -3.86 -8.70 -2.57
C ALA A 42 -2.97 -9.59 -3.46
N ALA A 43 -2.66 -9.15 -4.68
CA ALA A 43 -1.75 -9.87 -5.57
C ALA A 43 -0.30 -9.97 -5.01
N LEU A 44 0.16 -8.96 -4.26
CA LEU A 44 1.46 -9.03 -3.59
C LEU A 44 1.43 -9.99 -2.40
N VAL A 45 0.37 -9.95 -1.60
CA VAL A 45 0.17 -10.87 -0.47
C VAL A 45 0.13 -12.31 -0.96
N GLU A 46 -0.63 -12.58 -2.02
CA GLU A 46 -0.72 -13.91 -2.63
C GLU A 46 0.63 -14.39 -3.19
N ARG A 47 1.37 -13.50 -3.87
CA ARG A 47 2.67 -13.87 -4.48
C ARG A 47 3.75 -14.18 -3.45
N PHE A 48 3.76 -13.45 -2.33
CA PHE A 48 4.89 -13.47 -1.41
C PHE A 48 4.59 -14.09 -0.04
N ASP A 49 3.33 -14.41 0.25
CA ASP A 49 2.91 -15.03 1.52
C ASP A 49 3.61 -14.40 2.75
N PRO A 50 3.39 -13.09 3.00
CA PRO A 50 4.04 -12.40 4.09
C PRO A 50 3.42 -12.78 5.44
N ILE A 51 4.25 -12.80 6.49
CA ILE A 51 3.78 -13.10 7.85
C ILE A 51 2.90 -11.99 8.45
N LEU A 52 3.05 -10.75 7.95
CA LEU A 52 2.34 -9.57 8.41
C LEU A 52 2.09 -8.61 7.24
N VAL A 53 0.97 -7.89 7.31
CA VAL A 53 0.62 -6.80 6.41
C VAL A 53 0.18 -5.60 7.24
N SER A 54 0.76 -4.44 6.98
CA SER A 54 0.44 -3.20 7.70
C SER A 54 0.41 -1.99 6.76
N ASP A 55 -0.34 -0.96 7.13
CA ASP A 55 -0.39 0.34 6.45
C ASP A 55 -0.67 1.43 7.51
N HIS A 56 -0.80 2.67 7.08
CA HIS A 56 -1.00 3.83 7.93
C HIS A 56 -2.47 4.28 8.00
N LEU A 57 -2.89 4.62 9.22
CA LEU A 57 -4.06 5.47 9.44
C LEU A 57 -3.67 6.93 9.20
N CYS A 58 -3.61 7.31 7.93
CA CYS A 58 -3.26 8.67 7.50
C CYS A 58 -4.19 9.15 6.39
N PHE A 59 -4.13 10.46 6.13
CA PHE A 59 -4.72 11.08 4.97
C PHE A 59 -3.66 11.18 3.86
N CYS A 60 -3.80 10.41 2.79
CA CYS A 60 -2.90 10.54 1.62
C CYS A 60 -3.65 10.61 0.28
N TRP A 61 -4.98 10.45 0.29
CA TRP A 61 -5.81 10.59 -0.90
C TRP A 61 -6.85 11.70 -0.74
N VAL A 62 -6.98 12.53 -1.77
CA VAL A 62 -7.94 13.64 -1.86
C VAL A 62 -8.74 13.57 -3.16
N THR A 63 -9.88 14.26 -3.19
CA THR A 63 -10.58 14.59 -4.45
C THR A 63 -10.23 16.02 -4.81
N SER A 64 -9.57 16.22 -5.96
CA SER A 64 -9.25 17.53 -6.52
C SER A 64 -9.75 17.61 -7.95
N ASN A 65 -10.56 18.63 -8.28
CA ASN A 65 -11.20 18.78 -9.59
C ASN A 65 -11.94 17.52 -10.07
N GLY A 66 -12.67 16.85 -9.16
CA GLY A 66 -13.41 15.62 -9.45
C GLY A 66 -12.54 14.37 -9.67
N ARG A 67 -11.22 14.48 -9.49
CA ARG A 67 -10.27 13.37 -9.67
C ARG A 67 -9.64 12.99 -8.33
N ARG A 68 -9.44 11.70 -8.12
CA ARG A 68 -8.69 11.19 -6.96
C ARG A 68 -7.20 11.43 -7.18
N VAL A 69 -6.53 12.06 -6.21
CA VAL A 69 -5.11 12.41 -6.26
C VAL A 69 -4.43 11.94 -4.99
N HIS A 70 -3.22 11.38 -5.11
CA HIS A 70 -2.38 11.04 -3.97
C HIS A 70 -1.56 12.28 -3.57
N ALA A 71 -1.55 12.63 -2.29
CA ALA A 71 -0.85 13.80 -1.76
C ALA A 71 0.69 13.67 -1.82
N GLY A 72 1.19 12.44 -1.95
CA GLY A 72 2.63 12.15 -1.94
C GLY A 72 3.23 12.08 -0.54
N ASP A 73 2.39 12.15 0.50
CA ASP A 73 2.82 12.16 1.90
C ASP A 73 1.73 11.54 2.81
N LEU A 74 2.11 11.18 4.04
CA LEU A 74 1.24 10.61 5.07
C LEU A 74 0.74 11.72 6.00
N LEU A 75 -0.33 12.41 5.62
CA LEU A 75 -0.84 13.55 6.38
C LEU A 75 -1.63 13.09 7.61
N PRO A 76 -1.66 13.89 8.70
CA PRO A 76 -2.35 13.52 9.93
C PRO A 76 -3.85 13.38 9.73
N VAL A 77 -4.45 12.38 10.39
CA VAL A 77 -5.90 12.32 10.58
C VAL A 77 -6.32 13.33 11.64
N GLN A 78 -7.46 13.99 11.45
CA GLN A 78 -8.04 14.84 12.48
C GLN A 78 -8.54 13.97 13.65
N ARG A 79 -8.36 14.47 14.88
CA ARG A 79 -8.84 13.79 16.10
C ARG A 79 -10.34 14.00 16.31
#